data_AF-A0A7C2SJ10-F1
#
_entry.id   AF-A0A7C2SJ10-F1
#
_cell.length_a   1.000
_cell.length_b   1.000
_cell.length_c   1.000
_cell.angle_alpha   90.00
_cell.angle_beta   90.00
_cell.angle_gamma   90.00
#
_symmetry.space_group_name_H-M   'P 1'
#
loop_
_entity.id
_entity.type
_entity.pdbx_description
1 polymer ?
#
loop_
_entity_poly.entity_id
_entity_poly.type
_entity_poly.pdbx_seq_one_letter_code
_entity_poly.pdbx_strand_id
1 'polypeptide(L)'
;MRGGLLDRRTFLAGLGAGAGWLLARGLGVPAATPSRGGEPAPFDAVLRALAATLTPLQRAQLVLPADDPSRQIDNTLAVLDRPHLGTLLSPAQRALVAELARGMLSPRGRDAFAGTFAVEGRFEGCVLALYGEPERGDAHAVLSGGHLLLRGGGAPGAAAFGGGVAWGHQVGNRRWRVEGNSFAFQGDAANRLYAALSPEERARAVVPAPPHELVLQLQGPGGRFPGVALGALGEPGREAAAALVDAVLAAYPERERREVHACLDAQGGAGALHVAYFASHGFYEDMARWGELAPAERARRGEPYWQVWRLEGPGAVVHFQGHPHVHAYLHVARDPARANVGEPLGRTAGLEGEPLRRVLEASLRRATGEALAWHGPELPGRLCPGEVTTGLAFTLDPYGNRVAVATIEGRALAAPLRERLAAAGAALAPERRYRVATTSYFASRRDEFGEPSAVEEGSLYLREALVAHLRAEPRALAG
;
A
#
# COMPACT_ATOMS: atom_id res chain seq x y z
N MET A 1 12.21 6.69 58.65
CA MET A 1 11.92 7.08 57.25
C MET A 1 12.51 6.04 56.30
N ARG A 2 11.68 5.20 55.69
CA ARG A 2 12.00 4.39 54.51
C ARG A 2 10.73 4.35 53.67
N GLY A 3 10.70 5.12 52.59
CA GLY A 3 9.59 5.16 51.65
C GLY A 3 9.55 3.86 50.86
N GLY A 4 8.43 3.14 50.97
CA GLY A 4 8.15 1.98 50.13
C GLY A 4 7.99 2.44 48.69
N LEU A 5 8.83 1.90 47.81
CA LEU A 5 8.66 1.96 46.36
C LEU A 5 7.29 1.34 46.01
N LEU A 6 6.35 2.19 45.61
CA LEU A 6 5.11 1.76 44.97
C LEU A 6 5.47 0.90 43.75
N ASP A 7 5.06 -0.37 43.79
CA ASP A 7 5.20 -1.32 42.70
C ASP A 7 4.53 -0.76 41.44
N ARG A 8 5.26 -0.73 40.31
CA ARG A 8 4.74 -0.36 38.98
C ARG A 8 3.46 -1.13 38.63
N ARG A 9 3.25 -2.32 39.20
CA ARG A 9 2.02 -3.12 39.03
C ARG A 9 0.78 -2.50 39.69
N THR A 10 0.94 -1.77 40.79
CA THR A 10 -0.18 -1.12 41.49
C THR A 10 -0.56 0.20 40.82
N PHE A 11 0.42 0.89 40.21
CA PHE A 11 0.17 2.13 39.48
C PHE A 11 -0.63 1.91 38.19
N LEU A 12 -0.42 0.78 37.49
CA LEU A 12 -1.23 0.42 36.31
C LEU A 12 -2.63 -0.11 36.65
N ALA A 13 -2.96 -0.33 37.92
CA ALA A 13 -4.30 -0.76 38.35
C ALA A 13 -5.23 0.42 38.73
N GLY A 14 -4.72 1.65 38.73
CA GLY A 14 -5.46 2.84 39.16
C GLY A 14 -6.47 3.36 38.14
N LEU A 15 -7.75 3.10 38.40
CA LEU A 15 -8.98 3.77 37.91
C LEU A 15 -9.35 3.76 36.41
N GLY A 16 -8.50 3.34 35.49
CA GLY A 16 -8.88 3.21 34.06
C GLY A 16 -8.55 1.87 33.41
N ALA A 17 -7.39 1.30 33.73
CA ALA A 17 -6.92 0.07 33.10
C ALA A 17 -7.56 -1.22 33.63
N GLY A 18 -8.11 -1.21 34.85
CA GLY A 18 -8.77 -2.38 35.45
C GLY A 18 -10.10 -2.75 34.77
N ALA A 19 -10.93 -1.77 34.43
CA ALA A 19 -12.27 -2.02 33.87
C ALA A 19 -12.21 -2.63 32.45
N GLY A 20 -11.33 -2.11 31.58
CA GLY A 20 -11.16 -2.65 30.23
C GLY A 20 -10.63 -4.08 30.21
N TRP A 21 -9.68 -4.41 31.09
CA TRP A 21 -9.17 -5.78 31.23
C TRP A 21 -10.17 -6.73 31.90
N LEU A 22 -10.99 -6.25 32.84
CA LEU A 22 -12.08 -7.05 33.41
C LEU A 22 -13.13 -7.42 32.34
N LEU A 23 -13.50 -6.47 31.47
CA LEU A 23 -14.37 -6.73 30.33
C LEU A 23 -13.73 -7.69 29.33
N ALA A 24 -12.44 -7.51 29.02
CA ALA A 24 -11.69 -8.41 28.14
C ALA A 24 -11.67 -9.85 28.68
N ARG A 25 -11.47 -10.04 29.98
CA ARG A 25 -11.56 -11.35 30.64
C ARG A 25 -12.95 -11.96 30.54
N GLY A 26 -14.00 -11.16 30.71
CA GLY A 26 -15.39 -11.60 30.52
C GLY A 26 -15.69 -12.06 29.08
N LEU A 27 -14.95 -11.56 28.10
CA LEU A 27 -15.05 -11.92 26.69
C LEU A 27 -14.04 -12.99 26.24
N GLY A 28 -13.36 -13.65 27.19
CA GLY A 28 -12.45 -14.76 26.93
C GLY A 28 -11.02 -14.36 26.57
N VAL A 29 -10.63 -13.10 26.72
CA VAL A 29 -9.22 -12.69 26.61
C VAL A 29 -8.49 -13.13 27.89
N PRO A 30 -7.48 -14.02 27.81
CA PRO A 30 -6.74 -14.47 28.99
C PRO A 30 -6.12 -13.29 29.73
N ALA A 31 -5.90 -13.43 31.04
CA ALA A 31 -5.07 -12.49 31.80
C ALA A 31 -3.60 -12.63 31.37
N ALA A 32 -3.27 -12.15 30.18
CA ALA A 32 -1.91 -12.15 29.69
C ALA A 32 -1.18 -10.99 30.35
N THR A 33 -0.19 -11.29 31.20
CA THR A 33 0.99 -10.42 31.24
C THR A 33 1.58 -10.50 29.84
N PRO A 34 1.70 -9.38 29.09
CA PRO A 34 2.28 -9.41 27.75
C PRO A 34 3.75 -9.83 27.87
N SER A 35 4.00 -11.13 27.78
CA SER A 35 5.35 -11.65 27.59
C SER A 35 5.65 -11.53 26.10
N ARG A 36 6.88 -11.10 25.78
CA ARG A 36 7.34 -10.99 24.38
C ARG A 36 7.34 -12.34 23.64
N GLY A 37 7.20 -13.47 24.35
CA GLY A 37 7.28 -14.82 23.78
C GLY A 37 5.98 -15.66 23.79
N GLY A 38 4.89 -15.21 24.42
CA GLY A 38 3.63 -15.98 24.45
C GLY A 38 2.82 -15.88 23.15
N GLU A 39 1.97 -16.86 22.87
CA GLU A 39 0.99 -16.79 21.77
C GLU A 39 0.04 -15.60 21.96
N PRO A 40 -0.36 -14.90 20.87
CA PRO A 40 -1.37 -13.87 20.95
C PRO A 40 -2.72 -14.42 21.44
N ALA A 41 -3.49 -13.60 22.15
CA ALA A 41 -4.87 -13.93 22.49
C ALA A 41 -5.73 -14.09 21.21
N PRO A 42 -6.85 -14.85 21.27
CA PRO A 42 -7.72 -15.04 20.11
C PRO A 42 -8.19 -13.70 19.54
N PHE A 43 -7.91 -13.48 18.25
CA PHE A 43 -8.10 -12.17 17.60
C PHE A 43 -9.52 -11.62 17.78
N ASP A 44 -10.54 -12.43 17.51
CA ASP A 44 -11.94 -12.01 17.58
C ASP A 44 -12.36 -11.67 19.02
N ALA A 45 -11.79 -12.33 20.02
CA ALA A 45 -12.06 -12.01 21.42
C ALA A 45 -11.46 -10.64 21.81
N VAL A 46 -10.23 -10.37 21.37
CA VAL A 46 -9.58 -9.06 21.56
C VAL A 46 -10.33 -7.96 20.81
N LEU A 47 -10.80 -8.24 19.59
CA LEU A 47 -11.56 -7.28 18.79
C LEU A 47 -12.89 -6.93 19.45
N ARG A 48 -13.66 -7.93 19.92
CA ARG A 48 -14.89 -7.71 20.68
C ARG A 48 -14.64 -6.93 21.97
N ALA A 49 -13.55 -7.24 22.67
CA ALA A 49 -13.15 -6.52 23.88
C ALA A 49 -12.82 -5.05 23.60
N LEU A 50 -12.08 -4.77 22.52
CA LEU A 50 -11.81 -3.40 22.09
C LEU A 50 -13.12 -2.68 21.79
N ALA A 51 -13.98 -3.27 20.96
CA ALA A 51 -15.26 -2.69 20.55
C ALA A 51 -16.17 -2.34 21.74
N ALA A 52 -16.26 -3.23 22.74
CA ALA A 52 -17.06 -3.03 23.94
C ALA A 52 -16.59 -1.84 24.80
N THR A 53 -15.34 -1.40 24.64
CA THR A 53 -14.78 -0.28 25.41
C THR A 53 -14.81 1.06 24.67
N LEU A 54 -15.15 1.08 23.37
CA LEU A 54 -15.13 2.31 22.57
C LEU A 54 -16.24 3.27 23.01
N THR A 55 -15.90 4.55 23.21
CA THR A 55 -16.90 5.61 23.37
C THR A 55 -17.64 5.86 22.05
N PRO A 56 -18.81 6.52 22.06
CA PRO A 56 -19.52 6.88 20.82
C PRO A 56 -18.66 7.67 19.83
N LEU A 57 -17.81 8.59 20.31
CA LEU A 57 -16.87 9.33 19.47
C LEU A 57 -15.82 8.41 18.85
N GLN A 58 -15.18 7.57 19.65
CA GLN A 58 -14.16 6.63 19.15
C GLN A 58 -14.76 5.66 18.12
N ARG A 59 -15.97 5.17 18.39
CA ARG A 59 -16.70 4.30 17.46
C ARG A 59 -16.95 4.99 16.12
N ALA A 60 -17.45 6.22 16.14
CA ALA A 60 -17.70 6.99 14.91
C ALA A 60 -16.41 7.25 14.10
N GLN A 61 -15.26 7.32 14.76
CA GLN A 61 -13.95 7.53 14.12
C GLN A 61 -13.31 6.23 13.61
N LEU A 62 -13.59 5.09 14.24
CA LEU A 62 -12.88 3.83 13.99
C LEU A 62 -13.70 2.83 13.18
N VAL A 63 -15.01 2.76 13.39
CA VAL A 63 -15.87 1.73 12.81
C VAL A 63 -16.52 2.25 11.53
N LEU A 64 -16.32 1.51 10.44
CA LEU A 64 -16.79 1.83 9.09
C LEU A 64 -17.65 0.69 8.54
N PRO A 65 -18.49 0.99 7.53
CA PRO A 65 -19.15 -0.05 6.74
C PRO A 65 -18.16 -1.09 6.22
N ALA A 66 -18.60 -2.35 6.12
CA ALA A 66 -17.77 -3.44 5.63
C ALA A 66 -17.28 -3.19 4.18
N ASP A 67 -18.04 -2.48 3.37
CA ASP A 67 -17.77 -2.14 1.98
C ASP A 67 -17.25 -0.70 1.78
N ASP A 68 -16.84 -0.03 2.87
CA ASP A 68 -16.29 1.33 2.78
C ASP A 68 -15.12 1.38 1.78
N PRO A 69 -15.12 2.32 0.82
CA PRO A 69 -14.11 2.41 -0.23
C PRO A 69 -12.67 2.52 0.28
N SER A 70 -12.45 3.09 1.48
CA SER A 70 -11.10 3.21 2.04
C SER A 70 -10.47 1.86 2.36
N ARG A 71 -11.26 0.79 2.44
CA ARG A 71 -10.74 -0.57 2.64
C ARG A 71 -9.86 -1.03 1.47
N GLN A 72 -10.04 -0.48 0.27
CA GLN A 72 -9.22 -0.77 -0.91
C GLN A 72 -7.86 -0.06 -0.91
N ILE A 73 -7.60 0.88 0.01
CA ILE A 73 -6.30 1.55 0.07
C ILE A 73 -5.22 0.56 0.49
N ASP A 74 -4.20 0.39 -0.34
CA ASP A 74 -3.11 -0.56 -0.12
C ASP A 74 -1.82 0.10 0.37
N ASN A 75 -1.80 1.42 0.54
CA ASN A 75 -0.62 2.19 0.99
C ASN A 75 -0.69 2.57 2.47
N THR A 76 -1.52 3.56 2.80
CA THR A 76 -1.65 4.07 4.17
C THR A 76 -3.04 4.63 4.42
N LEU A 77 -3.64 4.31 5.58
CA LEU A 77 -4.93 4.87 6.01
C LEU A 77 -4.79 6.21 6.74
N ALA A 78 -3.57 6.73 6.89
CA ALA A 78 -3.35 8.06 7.46
C ALA A 78 -4.07 9.16 6.65
N VAL A 79 -4.35 8.91 5.37
CA VAL A 79 -5.03 9.82 4.43
C VAL A 79 -6.52 10.05 4.68
N LEU A 80 -7.07 9.40 5.72
CA LEU A 80 -8.45 9.58 6.15
C LEU A 80 -8.59 10.72 7.19
N ASP A 81 -7.52 11.45 7.47
CA ASP A 81 -7.45 12.55 8.45
C ASP A 81 -7.99 12.16 9.84
N ARG A 82 -7.73 10.90 10.23
CA ARG A 82 -8.19 10.34 11.52
C ARG A 82 -7.17 10.57 12.63
N PRO A 83 -7.63 10.77 13.89
CA PRO A 83 -6.71 10.92 15.01
C PRO A 83 -5.87 9.65 15.22
N HIS A 84 -4.59 9.82 15.55
CA HIS A 84 -3.70 8.73 15.90
C HIS A 84 -4.13 8.02 17.19
N LEU A 85 -3.69 6.77 17.37
CA LEU A 85 -4.02 5.94 18.53
C LEU A 85 -3.72 6.62 19.88
N GLY A 86 -2.59 7.32 19.99
CA GLY A 86 -2.16 8.02 21.21
C GLY A 86 -3.08 9.18 21.60
N THR A 87 -3.71 9.82 20.61
CA THR A 87 -4.67 10.90 20.82
C THR A 87 -6.07 10.36 21.08
N LEU A 88 -6.47 9.31 20.37
CA LEU A 88 -7.86 8.83 20.36
C LEU A 88 -8.17 7.82 21.47
N LEU A 89 -7.25 6.90 21.76
CA LEU A 89 -7.50 5.73 22.59
C LEU A 89 -6.86 5.86 23.97
N SER A 90 -7.56 5.36 25.00
CA SER A 90 -7.01 5.20 26.34
C SER A 90 -5.85 4.18 26.36
N PRO A 91 -4.97 4.19 27.37
CA PRO A 91 -3.89 3.21 27.50
C PRO A 91 -4.37 1.75 27.46
N ALA A 92 -5.54 1.45 28.06
CA ALA A 92 -6.12 0.11 28.05
C ALA A 92 -6.57 -0.32 26.65
N GLN A 93 -7.21 0.58 25.89
CA GLN A 93 -7.59 0.33 24.50
C GLN A 93 -6.36 0.16 23.61
N ARG A 94 -5.31 0.97 23.80
CA ARG A 94 -4.04 0.81 23.06
C ARG A 94 -3.39 -0.54 23.32
N ALA A 95 -3.48 -1.09 24.55
CA ALA A 95 -3.00 -2.42 24.85
C ALA A 95 -3.78 -3.51 24.07
N LEU A 96 -5.09 -3.36 23.90
CA LEU A 96 -5.89 -4.26 23.07
C LEU A 96 -5.51 -4.16 21.59
N VAL A 97 -5.28 -2.94 21.07
CA VAL A 97 -4.79 -2.77 19.68
C VAL A 97 -3.39 -3.38 19.49
N ALA A 98 -2.51 -3.28 20.49
CA ALA A 98 -1.19 -3.91 20.42
C ALA A 98 -1.30 -5.44 20.39
N GLU A 99 -2.28 -6.01 21.09
CA GLU A 99 -2.57 -7.43 21.06
C GLU A 99 -3.16 -7.87 19.70
N LEU A 100 -4.04 -7.06 19.09
CA LEU A 100 -4.48 -7.29 17.70
C LEU A 100 -3.29 -7.28 16.74
N ALA A 101 -2.39 -6.30 16.85
CA ALA A 101 -1.19 -6.21 16.01
C ALA A 101 -0.27 -7.43 16.17
N ARG A 102 -0.12 -7.95 17.40
CA ARG A 102 0.61 -9.20 17.65
C ARG A 102 -0.05 -10.40 16.97
N GLY A 103 -1.38 -10.45 16.92
CA GLY A 103 -2.16 -11.47 16.24
C GLY A 103 -2.08 -11.40 14.71
N MET A 104 -1.80 -10.23 14.14
CA MET A 104 -1.61 -10.03 12.69
C MET A 104 -0.26 -10.54 12.18
N LEU A 105 0.67 -10.92 13.06
CA LEU A 105 2.06 -11.22 12.72
C LEU A 105 2.54 -12.55 13.29
N SER A 106 3.33 -13.27 12.50
CA SER A 106 4.10 -14.43 12.99
C SER A 106 5.19 -13.99 13.98
N PRO A 107 5.87 -14.91 14.69
CA PRO A 107 7.06 -14.56 15.48
C PRO A 107 8.11 -13.78 14.67
N ARG A 108 8.42 -14.25 13.45
CA ARG A 108 9.34 -13.54 12.54
C ARG A 108 8.80 -12.18 12.14
N GLY A 109 7.50 -12.07 11.88
CA GLY A 109 6.85 -10.80 11.56
C GLY A 109 6.99 -9.80 12.70
N ARG A 110 6.76 -10.23 13.94
CA ARG A 110 6.95 -9.36 15.11
C ARG A 110 8.37 -8.85 15.24
N ASP A 111 9.37 -9.69 14.95
CA ASP A 111 10.77 -9.28 14.94
C ASP A 111 11.05 -8.30 13.79
N ALA A 112 10.55 -8.58 12.58
CA ALA A 112 10.79 -7.75 11.40
C ALA A 112 10.15 -6.35 11.56
N PHE A 113 8.88 -6.30 11.98
CA PHE A 113 8.12 -5.06 12.18
C PHE A 113 8.49 -4.34 13.47
N ALA A 114 9.25 -4.94 14.39
CA ALA A 114 9.68 -4.25 15.61
C ALA A 114 10.42 -2.95 15.30
N GLY A 115 11.29 -2.96 14.27
CA GLY A 115 11.99 -1.77 13.78
C GLY A 115 11.02 -0.71 13.23
N THR A 116 10.10 -1.12 12.35
CA THR A 116 9.07 -0.22 11.78
C THR A 116 8.21 0.43 12.87
N PHE A 117 7.74 -0.35 13.86
CA PHE A 117 6.96 0.18 14.98
C PHE A 117 7.77 1.08 15.92
N ALA A 118 9.06 0.81 16.09
CA ALA A 118 9.93 1.56 17.01
C ALA A 118 10.45 2.87 16.41
N VAL A 119 10.80 2.87 15.11
CA VAL A 119 11.54 3.96 14.47
C VAL A 119 10.64 4.89 13.67
N GLU A 120 9.68 4.35 12.93
CA GLU A 120 8.89 5.13 11.94
C GLU A 120 7.43 5.28 12.34
N GLY A 121 6.78 4.16 12.61
CA GLY A 121 5.35 4.13 12.90
C GLY A 121 5.01 4.68 14.27
N ARG A 122 5.96 4.64 15.23
CA ARG A 122 5.77 4.87 16.69
C ARG A 122 4.38 4.42 17.10
N PHE A 123 4.11 3.15 17.43
CA PHE A 123 2.76 2.57 17.61
C PHE A 123 1.58 3.54 17.95
N GLU A 124 1.75 4.47 18.90
CA GLU A 124 0.78 5.53 19.21
C GLU A 124 0.44 6.51 18.06
N GLY A 125 1.33 6.73 17.10
CA GLY A 125 1.16 7.50 15.86
C GLY A 125 0.51 6.72 14.71
N CYS A 126 0.23 5.43 14.90
CA CYS A 126 -0.57 4.68 13.94
C CYS A 126 -2.05 5.12 13.96
N VAL A 127 -2.79 4.70 12.94
CA VAL A 127 -4.25 4.83 12.85
C VAL A 127 -4.88 3.44 12.76
N LEU A 128 -6.09 3.30 13.27
CA LEU A 128 -6.88 2.07 13.22
C LEU A 128 -8.19 2.33 12.47
N ALA A 129 -8.57 1.39 11.60
CA ALA A 129 -9.91 1.31 11.04
C ALA A 129 -10.47 -0.11 11.26
N LEU A 130 -11.74 -0.19 11.61
CA LEU A 130 -12.50 -1.43 11.77
C LEU A 130 -13.63 -1.42 10.74
N TYR A 131 -13.66 -2.39 9.83
CA TYR A 131 -14.67 -2.48 8.78
C TYR A 131 -15.65 -3.61 9.12
N GLY A 132 -16.94 -3.31 9.28
CA GLY A 132 -17.98 -4.26 9.68
C GLY A 132 -18.45 -4.10 11.13
N GLU A 133 -18.83 -5.20 11.80
CA GLU A 133 -19.42 -5.20 13.14
C GLU A 133 -18.47 -5.80 14.20
N PRO A 134 -17.54 -5.03 14.78
CA PRO A 134 -16.48 -5.59 15.63
C PRO A 134 -17.00 -6.25 16.92
N GLU A 135 -18.21 -5.95 17.37
CA GLU A 135 -18.89 -6.63 18.48
C GLU A 135 -19.33 -8.06 18.17
N ARG A 136 -19.61 -8.37 16.90
CA ARG A 136 -19.92 -9.74 16.46
C ARG A 136 -18.64 -10.55 16.24
N GLY A 137 -17.49 -9.89 16.15
CA GLY A 137 -16.21 -10.50 15.83
C GLY A 137 -16.03 -10.83 14.35
N ASP A 138 -16.86 -10.29 13.47
CA ASP A 138 -16.79 -10.47 12.02
C ASP A 138 -16.14 -9.27 11.30
N ALA A 139 -15.73 -8.24 12.04
CA ALA A 139 -15.08 -7.08 11.47
C ALA A 139 -13.61 -7.35 11.11
N HIS A 140 -13.17 -6.57 10.15
CA HIS A 140 -11.81 -6.55 9.68
C HIS A 140 -11.07 -5.33 10.26
N ALA A 141 -9.97 -5.57 10.99
CA ALA A 141 -9.14 -4.51 11.54
C ALA A 141 -7.95 -4.19 10.62
N VAL A 142 -7.73 -2.91 10.38
CA VAL A 142 -6.59 -2.39 9.62
C VAL A 142 -5.81 -1.42 10.49
N LEU A 143 -4.55 -1.74 10.75
CA LEU A 143 -3.60 -0.89 11.48
C LEU A 143 -2.61 -0.31 10.48
N SER A 144 -2.48 1.02 10.44
CA SER A 144 -1.62 1.69 9.46
C SER A 144 -0.75 2.77 10.10
N GLY A 145 0.46 2.95 9.59
CA GLY A 145 1.42 3.96 10.02
C GLY A 145 2.43 4.31 8.92
N GLY A 146 3.52 4.99 9.26
CA GLY A 146 4.66 5.15 8.36
C GLY A 146 5.26 3.79 8.04
N HIS A 147 5.13 3.35 6.77
CA HIS A 147 5.68 2.10 6.24
C HIS A 147 5.06 0.81 6.81
N LEU A 148 3.82 0.87 7.28
CA LEU A 148 3.04 -0.34 7.57
C LEU A 148 1.55 -0.15 7.28
N LEU A 149 0.96 -1.20 6.74
CA LEU A 149 -0.48 -1.42 6.65
C LEU A 149 -0.73 -2.90 6.90
N LEU A 150 -1.11 -3.21 8.14
CA LEU A 150 -1.42 -4.54 8.62
C LEU A 150 -2.92 -4.76 8.67
N ARG A 151 -3.34 -6.00 8.44
CA ARG A 151 -4.72 -6.42 8.32
C ARG A 151 -4.96 -7.72 9.07
N GLY A 152 -6.11 -7.85 9.74
CA GLY A 152 -6.46 -9.06 10.48
C GLY A 152 -7.92 -9.11 10.95
N GLY A 153 -8.42 -10.32 11.22
CA GLY A 153 -9.80 -10.57 11.65
C GLY A 153 -10.64 -11.30 10.61
N GLY A 154 -11.97 -11.11 10.67
CA GLY A 154 -12.91 -11.59 9.68
C GLY A 154 -12.86 -10.68 8.46
N ALA A 155 -12.21 -11.09 7.38
CA ALA A 155 -12.20 -10.32 6.14
C ALA A 155 -13.50 -10.61 5.35
N PRO A 156 -14.42 -9.63 5.18
CA PRO A 156 -15.53 -9.81 4.26
C PRO A 156 -15.01 -9.70 2.83
N GLY A 157 -14.96 -10.81 2.08
CA GLY A 157 -14.69 -10.78 0.64
C GLY A 157 -13.82 -11.92 0.11
N ALA A 158 -13.45 -11.81 -1.17
CA ALA A 158 -12.66 -12.80 -1.90
C ALA A 158 -11.14 -12.60 -1.78
N ALA A 159 -10.67 -11.58 -1.05
CA ALA A 159 -9.25 -11.25 -0.91
C ALA A 159 -8.64 -11.81 0.38
N ALA A 160 -7.44 -12.40 0.28
CA ALA A 160 -6.63 -12.69 1.45
C ALA A 160 -6.31 -11.38 2.18
N PHE A 161 -6.19 -11.43 3.51
CA PHE A 161 -6.08 -10.25 4.36
C PHE A 161 -7.21 -9.22 4.20
N GLY A 162 -8.29 -9.50 3.44
CA GLY A 162 -9.37 -8.56 3.18
C GLY A 162 -8.99 -7.28 2.42
N GLY A 163 -7.85 -7.29 1.70
CA GLY A 163 -7.30 -6.18 0.91
C GLY A 163 -5.77 -6.27 0.83
N GLY A 164 -5.11 -5.32 0.16
CA GLY A 164 -3.65 -5.29 0.09
C GLY A 164 -3.01 -4.82 1.40
N VAL A 165 -1.79 -5.31 1.67
CA VAL A 165 -0.97 -4.97 2.83
C VAL A 165 0.32 -4.29 2.38
N ALA A 166 0.88 -3.43 3.23
CA ALA A 166 2.12 -2.72 2.97
C ALA A 166 3.09 -2.86 4.14
N TRP A 167 4.38 -2.89 3.85
CA TRP A 167 5.44 -2.90 4.85
C TRP A 167 6.72 -2.28 4.31
N GLY A 168 7.53 -1.79 5.23
CA GLY A 168 8.78 -1.14 4.89
C GLY A 168 9.58 -0.73 6.11
N HIS A 169 10.78 -0.23 5.84
CA HIS A 169 11.68 0.29 6.85
C HIS A 169 12.77 1.13 6.15
N GLN A 170 13.14 2.24 6.77
CA GLN A 170 14.12 3.21 6.30
C GLN A 170 15.55 2.89 6.74
N VAL A 171 15.76 1.92 7.63
CA VAL A 171 17.12 1.44 7.91
C VAL A 171 17.74 0.91 6.62
N GLY A 172 18.98 1.32 6.36
CA GLY A 172 19.66 1.01 5.10
C GLY A 172 19.33 1.97 3.94
N ASN A 173 18.69 3.12 4.21
CA ASN A 173 18.33 4.12 3.18
C ASN A 173 19.53 4.49 2.30
N ARG A 174 19.32 4.39 0.98
CA ARG A 174 20.26 4.62 -0.12
C ARG A 174 21.51 3.75 -0.07
N ARG A 175 21.53 2.70 0.75
CA ARG A 175 22.64 1.74 0.81
C ARG A 175 22.36 0.55 -0.08
N TRP A 176 23.42 0.02 -0.66
CA TRP A 176 23.37 -1.25 -1.37
C TRP A 176 22.86 -2.37 -0.44
N ARG A 177 21.94 -3.19 -0.95
CA ARG A 177 21.29 -4.31 -0.22
C ARG A 177 20.54 -3.90 1.04
N VAL A 178 20.18 -2.62 1.21
CA VAL A 178 19.44 -2.12 2.38
C VAL A 178 20.01 -2.65 3.70
N GLU A 179 21.32 -2.53 3.88
CA GLU A 179 22.03 -3.07 5.05
C GLU A 179 21.33 -2.73 6.38
N GLY A 180 21.11 -3.75 7.22
CA GLY A 180 20.43 -3.62 8.51
C GLY A 180 18.90 -3.55 8.44
N ASN A 181 18.31 -3.56 7.24
CA ASN A 181 16.86 -3.54 7.07
C ASN A 181 16.23 -4.87 7.49
N SER A 182 15.19 -4.81 8.31
CA SER A 182 14.43 -5.96 8.80
C SER A 182 13.85 -6.85 7.71
N PHE A 183 13.64 -6.32 6.51
CA PHE A 183 13.05 -7.01 5.37
C PHE A 183 14.06 -7.39 4.28
N ALA A 184 15.37 -7.16 4.49
CA ALA A 184 16.42 -7.45 3.51
C ALA A 184 16.38 -8.91 3.01
N PHE A 185 15.98 -9.84 3.87
CA PHE A 185 15.87 -11.27 3.55
C PHE A 185 14.91 -11.59 2.39
N GLN A 186 13.92 -10.73 2.11
CA GLN A 186 13.03 -10.87 0.95
C GLN A 186 13.77 -10.51 -0.35
N GLY A 187 14.55 -9.43 -0.32
CA GLY A 187 15.48 -9.08 -1.40
C GLY A 187 16.51 -10.18 -1.63
N ASP A 188 17.06 -10.77 -0.58
CA ASP A 188 18.02 -11.87 -0.70
C ASP A 188 17.39 -13.13 -1.32
N ALA A 189 16.14 -13.44 -0.96
CA ALA A 189 15.40 -14.54 -1.59
C ALA A 189 15.16 -14.29 -3.08
N ALA A 190 14.80 -13.05 -3.46
CA ALA A 190 14.59 -12.69 -4.86
C ALA A 190 15.90 -12.77 -5.67
N ASN A 191 17.03 -12.39 -5.07
CA ASN A 191 18.33 -12.50 -5.72
C ASN A 191 18.84 -13.95 -5.81
N ARG A 192 18.50 -14.82 -4.86
CA ARG A 192 18.73 -16.28 -4.99
C ARG A 192 17.93 -16.87 -6.15
N LEU A 193 16.66 -16.46 -6.32
CA LEU A 193 15.88 -16.85 -7.48
C LEU A 193 16.55 -16.41 -8.78
N TYR A 194 16.98 -15.14 -8.88
CA TYR A 194 17.66 -14.64 -10.08
C TYR A 194 18.92 -15.45 -10.41
N ALA A 195 19.72 -15.80 -9.39
CA ALA A 195 20.92 -16.61 -9.55
C ALA A 195 20.60 -18.03 -10.07
N ALA A 196 19.45 -18.60 -9.69
CA ALA A 196 19.01 -19.92 -10.13
C ALA A 196 18.44 -19.96 -11.57
N LEU A 197 18.15 -18.80 -12.17
CA LEU A 197 17.63 -18.71 -13.54
C LEU A 197 18.70 -19.01 -14.60
N SER A 198 18.30 -19.64 -15.71
CA SER A 198 19.12 -19.78 -16.92
C SER A 198 19.43 -18.41 -17.55
N PRO A 199 20.47 -18.29 -18.39
CA PRO A 199 20.75 -17.06 -19.14
C PRO A 199 19.53 -16.51 -19.92
N GLU A 200 18.76 -17.40 -20.56
CA GLU A 200 17.56 -17.04 -21.33
C GLU A 200 16.39 -16.63 -20.42
N GLU A 201 16.25 -17.25 -19.25
CA GLU A 201 15.26 -16.86 -18.24
C GLU A 201 15.60 -15.49 -17.65
N ARG A 202 16.87 -15.24 -17.31
CA ARG A 202 17.35 -13.93 -16.81
C ARG A 202 17.07 -12.83 -17.82
N ALA A 203 17.38 -13.06 -19.09
CA ALA A 203 17.13 -12.08 -20.15
C ALA A 203 15.64 -11.69 -20.26
N ARG A 204 14.72 -12.64 -20.00
CA ARG A 204 13.27 -12.39 -19.98
C ARG A 204 12.78 -11.76 -18.66
N ALA A 205 13.41 -12.10 -17.54
CA ALA A 205 13.04 -11.61 -16.23
C ALA A 205 13.45 -10.15 -15.98
N VAL A 206 14.50 -9.65 -16.66
CA VAL A 206 14.97 -8.27 -16.52
C VAL A 206 14.15 -7.31 -17.40
N VAL A 207 13.52 -6.33 -16.76
CA VAL A 207 12.63 -5.34 -17.38
C VAL A 207 13.20 -3.93 -17.17
N PRO A 208 13.02 -2.97 -18.11
CA PRO A 208 13.66 -1.66 -18.01
C PRO A 208 13.29 -0.86 -16.76
N ALA A 209 11.99 -0.75 -16.45
CA ALA A 209 11.48 0.06 -15.35
C ALA A 209 10.22 -0.58 -14.75
N PRO A 210 9.97 -0.39 -13.44
CA PRO A 210 8.72 -0.83 -12.82
C PRO A 210 7.57 0.09 -13.20
N PRO A 211 6.31 -0.39 -13.12
CA PRO A 211 5.18 0.51 -12.95
C PRO A 211 5.32 1.26 -11.61
N HIS A 212 4.48 2.26 -11.36
CA HIS A 212 4.40 2.85 -10.03
C HIS A 212 4.12 1.75 -8.98
N GLU A 213 4.78 1.80 -7.82
CA GLU A 213 4.75 0.73 -6.81
C GLU A 213 3.34 0.38 -6.33
N LEU A 214 2.45 1.37 -6.27
CA LEU A 214 1.04 1.24 -5.90
C LEU A 214 0.10 0.70 -6.99
N VAL A 215 0.62 0.34 -8.18
CA VAL A 215 -0.16 -0.38 -9.19
C VAL A 215 -0.38 -1.83 -8.74
N LEU A 216 -1.38 -2.03 -7.88
CA LEU A 216 -1.65 -3.27 -7.14
C LEU A 216 -3.02 -3.90 -7.48
N GLN A 217 -3.77 -3.33 -8.42
CA GLN A 217 -5.03 -3.93 -8.87
C GLN A 217 -4.76 -5.27 -9.56
N LEU A 218 -5.45 -6.32 -9.12
CA LEU A 218 -5.34 -7.67 -9.68
C LEU A 218 -5.94 -7.73 -11.10
N GLN A 219 -5.25 -8.40 -12.02
CA GLN A 219 -5.62 -8.36 -13.46
C GLN A 219 -6.53 -9.51 -13.90
N GLY A 220 -6.67 -10.55 -13.09
CA GLY A 220 -7.36 -11.78 -13.47
C GLY A 220 -6.63 -12.59 -14.54
N PRO A 221 -7.23 -13.70 -15.02
CA PRO A 221 -6.57 -14.65 -15.92
C PRO A 221 -6.15 -14.06 -17.28
N GLY A 222 -6.82 -12.99 -17.75
CA GLY A 222 -6.48 -12.28 -18.99
C GLY A 222 -5.45 -11.17 -18.83
N GLY A 223 -4.81 -11.08 -17.66
CA GLY A 223 -3.81 -10.05 -17.36
C GLY A 223 -2.52 -10.17 -18.16
N ARG A 224 -1.71 -9.12 -18.08
CA ARG A 224 -0.36 -9.08 -18.66
C ARG A 224 0.66 -8.96 -17.54
N PHE A 225 1.55 -9.94 -17.44
CA PHE A 225 2.50 -10.05 -16.35
C PHE A 225 3.93 -9.95 -16.90
N PRO A 226 4.72 -8.94 -16.47
CA PRO A 226 6.09 -8.78 -16.94
C PRO A 226 7.00 -9.90 -16.39
N GLY A 227 8.09 -10.18 -17.10
CA GLY A 227 9.10 -11.14 -16.65
C GLY A 227 8.81 -12.59 -17.04
N VAL A 228 9.34 -13.53 -16.26
CA VAL A 228 9.27 -14.98 -16.55
C VAL A 228 8.26 -15.68 -15.65
N ALA A 229 7.41 -16.54 -16.22
CA ALA A 229 6.46 -17.36 -15.48
C ALA A 229 7.18 -18.38 -14.60
N LEU A 230 6.81 -18.47 -13.32
CA LEU A 230 7.44 -19.39 -12.36
C LEU A 230 7.25 -20.86 -12.78
N GLY A 231 6.09 -21.20 -13.36
CA GLY A 231 5.81 -22.55 -13.85
C GLY A 231 6.68 -22.99 -15.05
N ALA A 232 7.28 -22.04 -15.76
CA ALA A 232 8.15 -22.29 -16.91
C ALA A 232 9.62 -22.47 -16.53
N LEU A 233 9.97 -22.28 -15.25
CA LEU A 233 11.34 -22.38 -14.77
C LEU A 233 11.81 -23.85 -14.68
N GLY A 234 13.12 -24.05 -14.81
CA GLY A 234 13.77 -25.29 -14.40
C GLY A 234 13.59 -25.59 -12.90
N GLU A 235 13.89 -26.82 -12.49
CA GLU A 235 13.71 -27.27 -11.10
C GLU A 235 14.39 -26.36 -10.05
N PRO A 236 15.68 -25.97 -10.19
CA PRO A 236 16.30 -25.04 -9.24
C PRO A 236 15.60 -23.68 -9.17
N GLY A 237 15.11 -23.17 -10.31
CA GLY A 237 14.36 -21.93 -10.39
C GLY A 237 13.00 -22.03 -9.69
N ARG A 238 12.28 -23.15 -9.84
CA ARG A 238 11.01 -23.40 -9.16
C ARG A 238 11.17 -23.54 -7.64
N GLU A 239 12.23 -24.20 -7.19
CA GLU A 239 12.55 -24.30 -5.75
C GLU A 239 12.87 -22.92 -5.16
N ALA A 240 13.73 -22.14 -5.84
CA ALA A 240 14.06 -20.79 -5.40
C ALA A 240 12.84 -19.85 -5.43
N ALA A 241 11.92 -20.05 -6.38
CA ALA A 241 10.69 -19.31 -6.48
C ALA A 241 9.72 -19.63 -5.33
N ALA A 242 9.57 -20.90 -4.95
CA ALA A 242 8.83 -21.29 -3.77
C ALA A 242 9.42 -20.65 -2.50
N ALA A 243 10.75 -20.67 -2.36
CA ALA A 243 11.44 -20.03 -1.24
C ALA A 243 11.25 -18.51 -1.19
N LEU A 244 11.12 -17.83 -2.34
CA LEU A 244 10.78 -16.41 -2.40
C LEU A 244 9.35 -16.15 -1.91
N VAL A 245 8.37 -16.91 -2.37
CA VAL A 245 6.98 -16.79 -1.90
C VAL A 245 6.92 -17.01 -0.38
N ASP A 246 7.60 -18.05 0.12
CA ASP A 246 7.71 -18.29 1.56
C ASP A 246 8.35 -17.12 2.31
N ALA A 247 9.43 -16.54 1.79
CA ALA A 247 10.08 -15.38 2.39
C ALA A 247 9.15 -14.15 2.47
N VAL A 248 8.38 -13.87 1.43
CA VAL A 248 7.39 -12.78 1.43
C VAL A 248 6.33 -13.02 2.52
N LEU A 249 5.85 -14.25 2.64
CA LEU A 249 4.75 -14.60 3.55
C LEU A 249 5.19 -14.89 4.99
N ALA A 250 6.50 -15.05 5.24
CA ALA A 250 7.02 -15.48 6.55
C ALA A 250 6.71 -14.51 7.70
N ALA A 251 6.35 -13.25 7.40
CA ALA A 251 5.94 -12.27 8.42
C ALA A 251 4.52 -12.50 8.95
N TYR A 252 3.70 -13.29 8.26
CA TYR A 252 2.28 -13.48 8.58
C TYR A 252 2.03 -14.84 9.24
N PRO A 253 1.01 -14.95 10.11
CA PRO A 253 0.69 -16.21 10.76
C PRO A 253 0.29 -17.30 9.75
N GLU A 254 0.39 -18.55 10.18
CA GLU A 254 0.16 -19.72 9.33
C GLU A 254 -1.25 -19.76 8.71
N ARG A 255 -2.26 -19.25 9.41
CA ARG A 255 -3.63 -19.12 8.89
C ARG A 255 -3.66 -18.24 7.64
N GLU A 256 -3.06 -17.06 7.71
CA GLU A 256 -3.02 -16.10 6.61
C GLU A 256 -2.15 -16.63 5.46
N ARG A 257 -1.03 -17.31 5.75
CA ARG A 257 -0.23 -17.99 4.72
C ARG A 257 -1.06 -19.00 3.94
N ARG A 258 -1.82 -19.86 4.63
CA ARG A 258 -2.71 -20.84 4.00
C ARG A 258 -3.79 -20.20 3.15
N GLU A 259 -4.40 -19.11 3.60
CA GLU A 259 -5.40 -18.40 2.79
C GLU A 259 -4.78 -17.80 1.53
N VAL A 260 -3.57 -17.23 1.63
CA VAL A 260 -2.82 -16.76 0.45
C VAL A 260 -2.58 -17.90 -0.54
N HIS A 261 -2.08 -19.05 -0.07
CA HIS A 261 -1.88 -20.21 -0.95
C HIS A 261 -3.20 -20.69 -1.57
N ALA A 262 -4.29 -20.76 -0.81
CA ALA A 262 -5.61 -21.13 -1.35
C ALA A 262 -6.12 -20.13 -2.41
N CYS A 263 -5.84 -18.84 -2.25
CA CYS A 263 -6.14 -17.84 -3.26
C CYS A 263 -5.28 -18.02 -4.53
N LEU A 264 -3.99 -18.30 -4.37
CA LEU A 264 -3.09 -18.58 -5.49
C LEU A 264 -3.53 -19.83 -6.25
N ASP A 265 -3.88 -20.91 -5.55
CA ASP A 265 -4.34 -22.18 -6.14
C ASP A 265 -5.61 -21.98 -6.98
N ALA A 266 -6.53 -21.14 -6.52
CA ALA A 266 -7.74 -20.77 -7.27
C ALA A 266 -7.45 -20.01 -8.58
N GLN A 267 -6.21 -19.53 -8.76
CA GLN A 267 -5.77 -18.68 -9.86
C GLN A 267 -4.61 -19.30 -10.66
N GLY A 268 -4.49 -20.63 -10.63
CA GLY A 268 -3.46 -21.38 -11.37
C GLY A 268 -2.21 -21.74 -10.55
N GLY A 269 -2.25 -21.52 -9.24
CA GLY A 269 -1.16 -21.81 -8.31
C GLY A 269 0.02 -20.84 -8.45
N ALA A 270 1.07 -21.08 -7.66
CA ALA A 270 2.29 -20.27 -7.70
C ALA A 270 2.95 -20.27 -9.10
N GLY A 271 2.76 -21.31 -9.90
CA GLY A 271 3.28 -21.40 -11.27
C GLY A 271 2.73 -20.34 -12.23
N ALA A 272 1.54 -19.79 -11.95
CA ALA A 272 0.91 -18.73 -12.74
C ALA A 272 1.44 -17.31 -12.41
N LEU A 273 2.28 -17.19 -11.38
CA LEU A 273 2.99 -15.95 -11.10
C LEU A 273 4.14 -15.77 -12.10
N HIS A 274 4.48 -14.52 -12.36
CA HIS A 274 5.66 -14.12 -13.09
C HIS A 274 6.58 -13.33 -12.16
N VAL A 275 7.89 -13.49 -12.35
CA VAL A 275 8.90 -12.67 -11.68
C VAL A 275 9.56 -11.70 -12.64
N ALA A 276 9.57 -10.42 -12.27
CA ALA A 276 10.27 -9.35 -12.97
C ALA A 276 11.28 -8.66 -12.04
N TYR A 277 12.46 -8.35 -12.58
CA TYR A 277 13.51 -7.58 -11.94
C TYR A 277 13.74 -6.30 -12.76
N PHE A 278 13.77 -5.14 -12.11
CA PHE A 278 13.79 -3.87 -12.83
C PHE A 278 15.18 -3.25 -12.88
N ALA A 279 15.60 -2.79 -14.06
CA ALA A 279 16.97 -2.32 -14.38
C ALA A 279 17.25 -0.83 -14.09
N SER A 280 16.29 -0.10 -13.51
CA SER A 280 16.34 1.36 -13.36
C SER A 280 16.90 1.90 -12.03
N HIS A 281 17.30 1.03 -11.08
CA HIS A 281 17.70 1.42 -9.71
C HIS A 281 19.20 1.21 -9.45
N GLY A 282 19.74 1.48 -8.26
CA GLY A 282 21.14 1.13 -7.97
C GLY A 282 21.31 -0.39 -7.78
N PHE A 283 22.33 -1.01 -8.36
CA PHE A 283 22.52 -2.49 -8.27
C PHE A 283 23.83 -2.93 -7.63
N TYR A 284 24.77 -1.99 -7.46
CA TYR A 284 26.11 -2.21 -6.94
C TYR A 284 26.37 -1.32 -5.72
N GLU A 285 27.50 -1.52 -5.06
CA GLU A 285 27.93 -0.73 -3.89
C GLU A 285 27.99 0.77 -4.18
N ASP A 286 28.38 1.16 -5.41
CA ASP A 286 28.42 2.54 -5.90
C ASP A 286 27.06 3.06 -6.40
N MET A 287 25.99 2.27 -6.25
CA MET A 287 24.63 2.57 -6.69
C MET A 287 24.47 2.79 -8.21
N ALA A 288 25.43 2.33 -9.03
CA ALA A 288 25.31 2.38 -10.47
C ALA A 288 24.08 1.61 -10.98
N ARG A 289 23.37 2.18 -11.95
CA ARG A 289 22.17 1.60 -12.56
C ARG A 289 22.51 0.64 -13.68
N TRP A 290 21.98 -0.58 -13.61
CA TRP A 290 22.25 -1.67 -14.55
C TRP A 290 21.89 -1.28 -15.99
N GLY A 291 20.76 -0.61 -16.16
CA GLY A 291 20.32 -0.11 -17.47
C GLY A 291 21.27 0.93 -18.10
N GLU A 292 22.04 1.64 -17.28
CA GLU A 292 22.97 2.70 -17.73
C GLU A 292 24.39 2.19 -17.97
N LEU A 293 24.73 0.97 -17.52
CA LEU A 293 26.05 0.39 -17.71
C LEU A 293 26.21 -0.22 -19.10
N ALA A 294 27.38 -0.02 -19.72
CA ALA A 294 27.75 -0.70 -20.96
C ALA A 294 27.92 -2.21 -20.74
N PRO A 295 27.71 -3.07 -21.76
CA PRO A 295 27.85 -4.53 -21.62
C PRO A 295 29.19 -5.00 -21.06
N ALA A 296 30.31 -4.38 -21.48
CA ALA A 296 31.64 -4.70 -20.98
C ALA A 296 31.79 -4.40 -19.48
N GLU A 297 31.17 -3.32 -19.01
CA GLU A 297 31.19 -2.94 -17.59
C GLU A 297 30.35 -3.90 -16.74
N ARG A 298 29.20 -4.34 -17.25
CA ARG A 298 28.38 -5.38 -16.58
C ARG A 298 29.16 -6.70 -16.48
N ALA A 299 29.83 -7.11 -17.55
CA ALA A 299 30.64 -8.33 -17.56
C ALA A 299 31.79 -8.25 -16.54
N ARG A 300 32.43 -7.08 -16.38
CA ARG A 300 33.47 -6.86 -15.38
C ARG A 300 32.94 -6.94 -13.95
N ARG A 301 31.75 -6.38 -13.69
CA ARG A 301 31.16 -6.32 -12.35
C ARG A 301 30.46 -7.60 -11.91
N GLY A 302 30.04 -8.44 -12.85
CA GLY A 302 29.32 -9.68 -12.57
C GLY A 302 27.83 -9.46 -12.31
N GLU A 303 27.23 -10.35 -11.52
CA GLU A 303 25.79 -10.33 -11.27
C GLU A 303 25.37 -9.15 -10.37
N PRO A 304 24.33 -8.39 -10.74
CA PRO A 304 23.82 -7.29 -9.93
C PRO A 304 23.03 -7.82 -8.72
N TYR A 305 22.90 -7.00 -7.68
CA TYR A 305 21.86 -7.20 -6.67
C TYR A 305 20.62 -6.40 -7.07
N TRP A 306 19.54 -7.09 -7.42
CA TRP A 306 18.27 -6.48 -7.78
C TRP A 306 17.57 -5.91 -6.54
N GLN A 307 17.51 -4.57 -6.48
CA GLN A 307 16.83 -3.88 -5.39
C GLN A 307 15.32 -3.71 -5.63
N VAL A 308 14.85 -3.81 -6.87
CA VAL A 308 13.42 -3.67 -7.19
C VAL A 308 12.97 -4.85 -8.04
N TRP A 309 11.94 -5.54 -7.56
CA TRP A 309 11.39 -6.73 -8.20
C TRP A 309 9.90 -6.86 -7.93
N ARG A 310 9.22 -7.66 -8.74
CA ARG A 310 7.77 -7.87 -8.65
C ARG A 310 7.44 -9.32 -8.92
N LEU A 311 6.56 -9.89 -8.11
CA LEU A 311 5.81 -11.10 -8.44
C LEU A 311 4.41 -10.69 -8.85
N GLU A 312 3.92 -11.14 -10.01
CA GLU A 312 2.57 -10.80 -10.44
C GLU A 312 1.93 -11.94 -11.23
N GLY A 313 0.67 -12.21 -10.96
CA GLY A 313 -0.14 -13.16 -11.71
C GLY A 313 -1.62 -12.80 -11.62
N PRO A 314 -2.51 -13.71 -12.06
CA PRO A 314 -3.94 -13.42 -12.17
C PRO A 314 -4.58 -12.85 -10.90
N GLY A 315 -4.32 -13.46 -9.75
CA GLY A 315 -4.88 -13.05 -8.47
C GLY A 315 -3.87 -12.64 -7.41
N ALA A 316 -2.64 -12.30 -7.79
CA ALA A 316 -1.66 -11.82 -6.84
C ALA A 316 -0.70 -10.80 -7.43
N VAL A 317 -0.29 -9.86 -6.59
CA VAL A 317 0.80 -8.94 -6.85
C VAL A 317 1.63 -8.78 -5.57
N VAL A 318 2.94 -8.91 -5.72
CA VAL A 318 3.95 -8.49 -4.75
C VAL A 318 4.83 -7.48 -5.45
N HIS A 319 4.95 -6.28 -4.88
CA HIS A 319 5.95 -5.33 -5.33
C HIS A 319 6.93 -5.10 -4.19
N PHE A 320 8.23 -5.20 -4.48
CA PHE A 320 9.28 -4.90 -3.52
C PHE A 320 10.23 -3.88 -4.13
N GLN A 321 10.43 -2.79 -3.41
CA GLN A 321 11.32 -1.71 -3.78
C GLN A 321 12.28 -1.46 -2.61
N GLY A 322 13.55 -1.83 -2.76
CA GLY A 322 14.60 -1.61 -1.77
C GLY A 322 15.30 -0.25 -1.88
N HIS A 323 15.06 0.51 -2.95
CA HIS A 323 15.65 1.83 -3.15
C HIS A 323 14.56 2.91 -3.28
N PRO A 324 14.66 4.06 -2.60
CA PRO A 324 15.76 4.48 -1.73
C PRO A 324 15.81 3.71 -0.41
N HIS A 325 14.71 3.14 0.06
CA HIS A 325 14.65 2.21 1.18
C HIS A 325 13.53 1.20 0.93
N VAL A 326 13.27 0.27 1.85
CA VAL A 326 12.25 -0.77 1.62
C VAL A 326 10.84 -0.17 1.68
N HIS A 327 10.14 -0.29 0.55
CA HIS A 327 8.69 -0.28 0.39
C HIS A 327 8.28 -1.59 -0.25
N ALA A 328 7.31 -2.28 0.35
CA ALA A 328 6.82 -3.53 -0.17
C ALA A 328 5.32 -3.67 0.05
N TYR A 329 4.68 -4.30 -0.92
CA TYR A 329 3.23 -4.40 -1.02
C TYR A 329 2.83 -5.81 -1.44
N LEU A 330 1.72 -6.31 -0.91
CA LEU A 330 1.13 -7.60 -1.27
C LEU A 330 -0.38 -7.42 -1.40
N HIS A 331 -0.95 -7.86 -2.51
CA HIS A 331 -2.39 -7.99 -2.67
C HIS A 331 -2.68 -9.33 -3.33
N VAL A 332 -3.56 -10.13 -2.72
CA VAL A 332 -3.91 -11.48 -3.18
C VAL A 332 -5.41 -11.69 -3.03
N ALA A 333 -6.05 -12.24 -4.06
CA ALA A 333 -7.45 -12.63 -4.00
C ALA A 333 -7.73 -13.94 -4.73
N ARG A 334 -8.70 -14.68 -4.17
CA ARG A 334 -9.27 -15.89 -4.75
C ARG A 334 -10.05 -15.58 -6.02
N ASP A 335 -10.72 -14.43 -6.06
CA ASP A 335 -11.45 -13.94 -7.23
C ASP A 335 -11.14 -12.45 -7.46
N PRO A 336 -10.23 -12.13 -8.40
CA PRO A 336 -9.86 -10.76 -8.75
C PRO A 336 -11.04 -9.87 -9.16
N ALA A 337 -12.06 -10.44 -9.81
CA ALA A 337 -13.22 -9.68 -10.28
C ALA A 337 -14.12 -9.22 -9.13
N ARG A 338 -14.04 -9.91 -7.97
CA ARG A 338 -14.81 -9.63 -6.76
C ARG A 338 -13.97 -9.06 -5.62
N ALA A 339 -12.71 -8.72 -5.90
CA ALA A 339 -11.80 -8.15 -4.91
C ALA A 339 -12.04 -6.65 -4.66
N ASN A 340 -12.69 -5.96 -5.60
CA ASN A 340 -12.92 -4.52 -5.53
C ASN A 340 -14.15 -4.22 -4.66
N VAL A 341 -14.02 -3.27 -3.73
CA VAL A 341 -15.11 -2.89 -2.80
C VAL A 341 -15.78 -1.57 -3.17
N GLY A 342 -16.93 -1.30 -2.55
CA GLY A 342 -17.72 -0.10 -2.74
C GLY A 342 -18.69 -0.19 -3.93
N GLU A 343 -19.43 0.89 -4.18
CA GLU A 343 -20.46 0.90 -5.22
C GLU A 343 -19.85 0.82 -6.64
N PRO A 344 -20.55 0.18 -7.60
CA PRO A 344 -20.18 0.23 -9.01
C PRO A 344 -20.35 1.64 -9.60
N LEU A 345 -19.33 2.13 -10.29
CA LEU A 345 -19.29 3.41 -11.02
C LEU A 345 -19.42 3.24 -12.54
N GLY A 346 -19.21 2.02 -13.04
CA GLY A 346 -19.32 1.68 -14.45
C GLY A 346 -18.41 0.53 -14.84
N ARG A 347 -18.13 0.40 -16.14
CA ARG A 347 -17.27 -0.66 -16.68
C ARG A 347 -16.27 -0.06 -17.67
N THR A 348 -15.07 -0.63 -17.71
CA THR A 348 -14.02 -0.24 -18.65
C THR A 348 -13.45 -1.44 -19.41
N ALA A 349 -12.93 -1.19 -20.62
CA ALA A 349 -12.10 -2.15 -21.35
C ALA A 349 -10.63 -2.14 -20.85
N GLY A 350 -10.30 -1.27 -19.89
CA GLY A 350 -8.98 -1.12 -19.29
C GLY A 350 -8.43 0.28 -19.53
N LEU A 351 -7.98 0.95 -18.47
CA LEU A 351 -7.34 2.27 -18.51
C LEU A 351 -6.04 2.25 -17.72
N GLU A 352 -4.96 2.62 -18.37
CA GLU A 352 -3.62 2.77 -17.79
C GLU A 352 -2.88 3.89 -18.52
N GLY A 353 -1.92 4.53 -17.86
CA GLY A 353 -1.11 5.57 -18.49
C GLY A 353 -1.96 6.76 -18.96
N GLU A 354 -1.78 7.16 -20.22
CA GLU A 354 -2.38 8.37 -20.77
C GLU A 354 -3.93 8.37 -20.80
N PRO A 355 -4.64 7.31 -21.25
CA PRO A 355 -6.09 7.22 -21.12
C PRO A 355 -6.61 7.46 -19.69
N LEU A 356 -5.97 6.84 -18.68
CA LEU A 356 -6.35 7.02 -17.28
C LEU A 356 -6.10 8.47 -16.82
N ARG A 357 -4.96 9.05 -17.20
CA ARG A 357 -4.63 10.44 -16.90
C ARG A 357 -5.66 11.43 -17.45
N ARG A 358 -6.17 11.19 -18.67
CA ARG A 358 -7.24 12.01 -19.24
C ARG A 358 -8.52 11.99 -18.41
N VAL A 359 -8.87 10.84 -17.84
CA VAL A 359 -10.03 10.72 -16.93
C VAL A 359 -9.80 11.50 -15.64
N LEU A 360 -8.59 11.40 -15.04
CA LEU A 360 -8.24 12.18 -13.85
C LEU A 360 -8.29 13.69 -14.14
N GLU A 361 -7.70 14.15 -15.24
CA GLU A 361 -7.77 15.54 -15.66
C GLU A 361 -9.20 15.99 -15.98
N ALA A 362 -10.04 15.13 -16.56
CA ALA A 362 -11.46 15.43 -16.77
C ALA A 362 -12.22 15.58 -15.44
N SER A 363 -11.90 14.76 -14.44
CA SER A 363 -12.47 14.91 -13.10
C SER A 363 -12.05 16.23 -12.44
N LEU A 364 -10.79 16.65 -12.60
CA LEU A 364 -10.28 17.94 -12.13
C LEU A 364 -10.99 19.11 -12.80
N ARG A 365 -11.13 19.11 -14.14
CA ARG A 365 -11.89 20.12 -14.88
C ARG A 365 -13.33 20.22 -14.40
N ARG A 366 -14.00 19.08 -14.20
CA ARG A 366 -15.39 19.05 -13.71
C ARG A 366 -15.50 19.63 -12.30
N ALA A 367 -14.57 19.27 -11.41
CA ALA A 367 -14.62 19.69 -10.01
C ALA A 367 -14.36 21.19 -9.83
N THR A 368 -13.53 21.79 -10.68
CA THR A 368 -13.11 23.20 -10.55
C THR A 368 -13.82 24.14 -11.53
N GLY A 369 -14.37 23.61 -12.64
CA GLY A 369 -14.88 24.41 -13.75
C GLY A 369 -13.80 24.99 -14.66
N GLU A 370 -12.52 24.74 -14.39
CA GLU A 370 -11.41 25.26 -15.20
C GLU A 370 -11.27 24.50 -16.52
N ALA A 371 -10.93 25.23 -17.59
CA ALA A 371 -10.72 24.63 -18.91
C ALA A 371 -9.40 23.84 -19.00
N LEU A 372 -8.37 24.28 -18.27
CA LEU A 372 -7.08 23.63 -18.22
C LEU A 372 -7.00 22.75 -16.97
N ALA A 373 -6.53 21.52 -17.14
CA ALA A 373 -6.20 20.65 -16.03
C ALA A 373 -4.91 19.90 -16.31
N TRP A 374 -4.23 19.52 -15.24
CA TRP A 374 -3.02 18.76 -15.29
C TRP A 374 -2.95 17.77 -14.14
N HIS A 375 -2.57 16.55 -14.48
CA HIS A 375 -2.12 15.55 -13.52
C HIS A 375 -0.70 15.14 -13.89
N GLY A 376 0.15 14.93 -12.89
CA GLY A 376 1.53 14.52 -13.12
C GLY A 376 1.67 13.16 -13.81
N PRO A 377 2.89 12.82 -14.24
CA PRO A 377 3.17 11.59 -14.97
C PRO A 377 3.03 10.33 -14.12
N GLU A 378 3.24 10.44 -12.81
CA GLU A 378 3.09 9.35 -11.86
C GLU A 378 1.60 9.03 -11.65
N LEU A 379 1.22 7.78 -11.92
CA LEU A 379 -0.14 7.27 -11.72
C LEU A 379 -0.07 6.12 -10.72
N PRO A 380 -0.61 6.28 -9.50
CA PRO A 380 -0.48 5.27 -8.45
C PRO A 380 -1.43 4.08 -8.62
N GLY A 381 -1.89 3.81 -9.84
CA GLY A 381 -2.82 2.72 -10.11
C GLY A 381 -3.15 2.57 -11.59
N ARG A 382 -4.06 1.64 -11.86
CA ARG A 382 -4.67 1.37 -13.17
C ARG A 382 -6.13 0.98 -12.96
N LEU A 383 -6.89 0.88 -14.04
CA LEU A 383 -8.21 0.26 -14.06
C LEU A 383 -8.18 -0.93 -15.04
N CYS A 384 -8.19 -2.15 -14.53
CA CYS A 384 -8.25 -3.36 -15.33
C CYS A 384 -9.63 -3.49 -16.04
N PRO A 385 -9.71 -4.27 -17.13
CA PRO A 385 -10.98 -4.52 -17.79
C PRO A 385 -12.01 -5.11 -16.82
N GLY A 386 -13.22 -4.56 -16.80
CA GLY A 386 -14.28 -5.00 -15.89
C GLY A 386 -15.00 -3.86 -15.19
N GLU A 387 -15.58 -4.18 -14.04
CA GLU A 387 -16.29 -3.21 -13.20
C GLU A 387 -15.31 -2.27 -12.48
N VAL A 388 -15.64 -0.98 -12.49
CA VAL A 388 -14.95 0.06 -11.73
C VAL A 388 -15.82 0.41 -10.52
N THR A 389 -15.25 0.34 -9.32
CA THR A 389 -15.95 0.68 -8.08
C THR A 389 -15.37 1.94 -7.43
N THR A 390 -16.07 2.50 -6.42
CA THR A 390 -15.50 3.58 -5.60
C THR A 390 -14.20 3.19 -4.90
N GLY A 391 -14.03 1.93 -4.50
CA GLY A 391 -12.76 1.46 -3.95
C GLY A 391 -11.59 1.63 -4.92
N LEU A 392 -11.80 1.35 -6.22
CA LEU A 392 -10.76 1.58 -7.23
C LEU A 392 -10.43 3.06 -7.41
N ALA A 393 -11.41 3.96 -7.31
CA ALA A 393 -11.13 5.39 -7.31
C ALA A 393 -10.22 5.81 -6.14
N PHE A 394 -10.35 5.17 -4.97
CA PHE A 394 -9.48 5.41 -3.82
C PHE A 394 -8.05 4.89 -4.04
N THR A 395 -7.86 3.84 -4.84
CA THR A 395 -6.50 3.38 -5.20
C THR A 395 -5.78 4.33 -6.16
N LEU A 396 -6.52 5.15 -6.91
CA LEU A 396 -5.96 6.14 -7.84
C LEU A 396 -5.54 7.45 -7.15
N ASP A 397 -6.03 7.69 -5.93
CA ASP A 397 -5.56 8.77 -5.05
C ASP A 397 -5.34 8.23 -3.62
N PRO A 398 -4.31 7.39 -3.44
CA PRO A 398 -4.03 6.73 -2.17
C PRO A 398 -3.35 7.65 -1.17
N TYR A 399 -3.07 8.91 -1.55
CA TYR A 399 -2.41 9.93 -0.73
C TYR A 399 -3.41 10.98 -0.18
N GLY A 400 -4.65 11.00 -0.65
CA GLY A 400 -5.62 12.02 -0.25
C GLY A 400 -5.24 13.40 -0.74
N ASN A 401 -4.91 13.51 -2.03
CA ASN A 401 -4.54 14.76 -2.64
C ASN A 401 -5.75 15.69 -2.79
N ARG A 402 -5.68 16.90 -2.24
CA ARG A 402 -6.74 17.90 -2.41
C ARG A 402 -6.71 18.48 -3.81
N VAL A 403 -7.89 18.67 -4.39
CA VAL A 403 -8.08 19.39 -5.66
C VAL A 403 -7.74 20.85 -5.44
N ALA A 404 -7.00 21.44 -6.38
CA ALA A 404 -6.59 22.84 -6.32
C ALA A 404 -6.66 23.51 -7.70
N VAL A 405 -6.75 24.84 -7.71
CA VAL A 405 -6.55 25.66 -8.91
C VAL A 405 -5.31 26.51 -8.71
N ALA A 406 -4.31 26.32 -9.56
CA ALA A 406 -3.09 27.10 -9.53
C ALA A 406 -3.12 28.19 -10.61
N THR A 407 -2.80 29.42 -10.21
CA THR A 407 -2.57 30.54 -11.13
C THR A 407 -1.08 30.65 -11.43
N ILE A 408 -0.69 30.57 -12.69
CA ILE A 408 0.72 30.53 -13.12
C ILE A 408 0.93 31.33 -14.41
N GLU A 409 2.03 32.08 -14.48
CA GLU A 409 2.42 32.81 -15.69
C GLU A 409 3.14 31.87 -16.67
N GLY A 410 2.96 32.11 -17.98
CA GLY A 410 3.54 31.24 -19.02
C GLY A 410 5.05 31.05 -18.90
N ARG A 411 5.77 32.11 -18.50
CA ARG A 411 7.22 32.06 -18.22
C ARG A 411 7.59 31.12 -17.08
N ALA A 412 6.69 30.91 -16.13
CA ALA A 412 6.91 30.16 -14.90
C ALA A 412 6.50 28.68 -15.02
N LEU A 413 5.87 28.29 -16.14
CA LEU A 413 5.54 26.90 -16.44
C LEU A 413 6.82 26.07 -16.59
N ALA A 414 6.92 24.98 -15.81
CA ALA A 414 7.93 23.96 -16.05
C ALA A 414 7.65 23.22 -17.37
N ALA A 415 8.67 22.53 -17.91
CA ALA A 415 8.58 21.87 -19.20
C ALA A 415 7.44 20.83 -19.27
N PRO A 416 7.23 19.93 -18.29
CA PRO A 416 6.17 18.92 -18.37
C PRO A 416 4.77 19.51 -18.44
N LEU A 417 4.47 20.52 -17.61
CA LEU A 417 3.19 21.23 -17.68
C LEU A 417 3.04 21.98 -19.01
N ARG A 418 4.07 22.70 -19.45
CA ARG A 418 4.05 23.47 -20.71
C ARG A 418 3.75 22.58 -21.91
N GLU A 419 4.45 21.46 -22.04
CA GLU A 419 4.25 20.48 -23.11
C GLU A 419 2.83 19.92 -23.09
N ARG A 420 2.33 19.55 -21.91
CA ARG A 420 0.98 19.02 -21.75
C ARG A 420 -0.11 20.03 -22.13
N LEU A 421 0.00 21.28 -21.67
CA LEU A 421 -0.96 22.33 -22.01
C LEU A 421 -0.92 22.67 -23.50
N ALA A 422 0.27 22.72 -24.10
CA ALA A 422 0.42 22.93 -25.54
C ALA A 422 -0.19 21.78 -26.37
N ALA A 423 0.03 20.53 -25.95
CA ALA A 423 -0.59 19.34 -26.57
C ALA A 423 -2.12 19.34 -26.44
N ALA A 424 -2.65 19.96 -25.39
CA ALA A 424 -4.09 20.20 -25.22
C ALA A 424 -4.62 21.41 -26.02
N GLY A 425 -3.79 22.05 -26.86
CA GLY A 425 -4.18 23.15 -27.73
C GLY A 425 -4.13 24.53 -27.08
N ALA A 426 -3.56 24.68 -25.88
CA ALA A 426 -3.44 25.98 -25.23
C ALA A 426 -2.40 26.85 -25.96
N ALA A 427 -2.80 28.05 -26.41
CA ALA A 427 -1.88 29.04 -26.98
C ALA A 427 -1.07 29.70 -25.85
N LEU A 428 0.12 29.15 -25.57
CA LEU A 428 0.98 29.58 -24.47
C LEU A 428 1.82 30.82 -24.85
N ALA A 429 1.64 31.90 -24.10
CA ALA A 429 2.46 33.11 -24.12
C ALA A 429 3.14 33.36 -22.75
N PRO A 430 4.40 33.85 -22.70
CA PRO A 430 5.16 34.01 -21.45
C PRO A 430 4.49 34.92 -20.40
N GLU A 431 3.91 36.03 -20.84
CA GLU A 431 3.28 37.05 -19.98
C GLU A 431 1.86 36.70 -19.55
N ARG A 432 1.24 35.70 -20.20
CA ARG A 432 -0.16 35.34 -19.95
C ARG A 432 -0.26 34.49 -18.68
N ARG A 433 -1.28 34.76 -17.87
CA ARG A 433 -1.65 33.93 -16.72
C ARG A 433 -2.63 32.83 -17.13
N TYR A 434 -2.42 31.65 -16.57
CA TYR A 434 -3.28 30.48 -16.73
C TYR A 434 -3.79 30.06 -15.36
N ARG A 435 -5.05 29.64 -15.33
CA ARG A 435 -5.64 28.91 -14.22
C ARG A 435 -5.65 27.44 -14.62
N VAL A 436 -5.03 26.59 -13.82
CA VAL A 436 -4.87 25.17 -14.11
C VAL A 436 -5.39 24.36 -12.93
N ALA A 437 -6.41 23.54 -13.18
CA ALA A 437 -6.88 22.57 -12.20
C ALA A 437 -5.87 21.44 -12.03
N THR A 438 -5.51 21.14 -10.79
CA THR A 438 -4.50 20.14 -10.43
C THR A 438 -4.78 19.66 -9.01
N THR A 439 -3.84 18.98 -8.38
CA THR A 439 -3.85 18.76 -6.93
C THR A 439 -2.84 19.67 -6.24
N SER A 440 -3.02 19.92 -4.93
CA SER A 440 -2.06 20.69 -4.15
C SER A 440 -0.67 20.06 -4.11
N TYR A 441 -0.60 18.72 -4.11
CA TYR A 441 0.65 17.99 -4.27
C TYR A 441 1.36 18.41 -5.56
N PHE A 442 0.70 18.29 -6.71
CA PHE A 442 1.30 18.60 -8.01
C PHE A 442 1.61 20.08 -8.18
N ALA A 443 0.76 20.98 -7.68
CA ALA A 443 1.02 22.42 -7.70
C ALA A 443 2.31 22.81 -6.94
N SER A 444 2.73 22.01 -5.96
CA SER A 444 3.96 22.22 -5.19
C SER A 444 5.25 21.72 -5.88
N ARG A 445 5.12 20.93 -6.96
CA ARG A 445 6.25 20.29 -7.66
C ARG A 445 6.90 21.26 -8.66
N ARG A 446 7.87 22.06 -8.22
CA ARG A 446 8.52 23.08 -9.08
C ARG A 446 9.08 22.52 -10.39
N ASP A 447 9.72 21.36 -10.36
CA ASP A 447 10.35 20.76 -11.55
C ASP A 447 9.35 20.23 -12.59
N GLU A 448 8.11 19.97 -12.16
CA GLU A 448 7.08 19.37 -13.03
C GLU A 448 5.98 20.37 -13.42
N PHE A 449 5.54 21.18 -12.44
CA PHE A 449 4.47 22.16 -12.57
C PHE A 449 4.99 23.56 -12.84
N GLY A 450 6.07 23.97 -12.16
CA GLY A 450 6.63 25.31 -12.22
C GLY A 450 6.36 26.11 -10.95
N GLU A 451 6.35 27.44 -11.08
CA GLU A 451 6.22 28.37 -9.95
C GLU A 451 4.90 29.15 -10.02
N PRO A 452 3.80 28.62 -9.47
CA PRO A 452 2.52 29.33 -9.46
C PRO A 452 2.59 30.57 -8.56
N SER A 453 1.93 31.65 -8.97
CA SER A 453 1.79 32.87 -8.17
C SER A 453 0.70 32.77 -7.11
N ALA A 454 -0.24 31.83 -7.28
CA ALA A 454 -1.25 31.48 -6.27
C ALA A 454 -1.71 30.03 -6.44
N VAL A 455 -2.07 29.38 -5.33
CA VAL A 455 -2.69 28.06 -5.31
C VAL A 455 -3.93 28.12 -4.42
N GLU A 456 -5.10 27.92 -5.01
CA GLU A 456 -6.39 27.89 -4.34
C GLU A 456 -6.75 26.43 -4.07
N GLU A 457 -6.51 25.95 -2.84
CA GLU A 457 -6.85 24.58 -2.44
C GLU A 457 -8.35 24.46 -2.11
N GLY A 458 -9.01 23.49 -2.71
CA GLY A 458 -10.42 23.16 -2.47
C GLY A 458 -10.61 22.15 -1.34
N SER A 459 -11.88 21.91 -0.99
CA SER A 459 -12.25 20.95 0.06
C SER A 459 -12.27 19.48 -0.40
N LEU A 460 -12.42 19.24 -1.71
CA LEU A 460 -12.53 17.90 -2.29
C LEU A 460 -11.17 17.23 -2.45
N TYR A 461 -11.10 15.93 -2.18
CA TYR A 461 -9.99 15.09 -2.62
C TYR A 461 -10.15 14.67 -4.09
N LEU A 462 -9.05 14.34 -4.76
CA LEU A 462 -9.07 13.86 -6.14
C LEU A 462 -9.93 12.60 -6.30
N ARG A 463 -9.87 11.65 -5.35
CA ARG A 463 -10.77 10.47 -5.34
C ARG A 463 -12.25 10.84 -5.34
N GLU A 464 -12.65 11.88 -4.60
CA GLU A 464 -14.06 12.31 -4.52
C GLU A 464 -14.49 13.00 -5.81
N ALA A 465 -13.62 13.84 -6.37
CA ALA A 465 -13.83 14.46 -7.68
C ALA A 465 -13.96 13.40 -8.78
N LEU A 466 -13.14 12.35 -8.74
CA LEU A 466 -13.21 11.22 -9.66
C LEU A 466 -14.52 10.45 -9.53
N VAL A 467 -14.92 10.09 -8.31
CA VAL A 467 -16.21 9.41 -8.06
C VAL A 467 -17.38 10.25 -8.59
N ALA A 468 -17.41 11.55 -8.28
CA ALA A 468 -18.45 12.45 -8.76
C ALA A 468 -18.47 12.58 -10.28
N HIS A 469 -17.28 12.59 -10.92
CA HIS A 469 -17.16 12.62 -12.37
C HIS A 469 -17.69 11.33 -13.01
N LEU A 470 -17.29 10.16 -12.52
CA LEU A 470 -17.71 8.87 -13.08
C LEU A 470 -19.20 8.59 -12.88
N ARG A 471 -19.80 9.03 -11.77
CA ARG A 471 -21.27 8.96 -11.58
C ARG A 471 -22.02 9.79 -12.62
N ALA A 472 -21.50 10.96 -12.97
CA ALA A 472 -22.14 11.86 -13.92
C ALA A 472 -21.90 11.45 -15.38
N GLU A 473 -20.71 10.90 -15.67
CA GLU A 473 -20.28 10.52 -17.01
C GLU A 473 -19.70 9.09 -17.03
N PRO A 474 -20.50 8.03 -16.84
CA PRO A 474 -19.99 6.66 -16.84
C PRO A 474 -19.29 6.27 -18.15
N ARG A 475 -19.64 6.95 -19.25
CA ARG A 475 -18.99 6.79 -20.57
C ARG A 475 -17.52 7.23 -20.58
N ALA A 476 -17.06 8.00 -19.58
CA ALA A 476 -15.64 8.33 -19.43
C ALA A 476 -14.75 7.08 -19.27
N LEU A 477 -15.34 5.93 -18.92
CA LEU A 477 -14.63 4.65 -18.81
C LEU A 477 -14.48 3.90 -20.16
N ALA A 478 -15.07 4.41 -21.25
CA ALA A 478 -15.06 3.73 -22.55
C ALA A 478 -13.72 3.83 -23.32
N GLY A 479 -12.78 4.68 -22.87
CA GLY A 479 -11.43 4.82 -23.45
C GLY A 479 -11.26 5.98 -24.42
#